data_AF-A0A1Y4SU07-F1
#
_entry.id   AF-A0A1Y4SU07-F1
#
_cell.length_a   1.000
_cell.length_b   1.000
_cell.length_c   1.000
_cell.angle_alpha   90.00
_cell.angle_beta   90.00
_cell.angle_gamma   90.00
#
_symmetry.space_group_name_H-M   'P 1'
#
loop_
_entity.id
_entity.type
_entity.pdbx_description
1 polymer ?
#
loop_
_entity_poly.entity_id
_entity_poly.type
_entity_poly.pdbx_seq_one_letter_code
_entity_poly.pdbx_strand_id
1 'polypeptide(L)'
;MAENRKRPHRVIIHLNDKELNSLNEKVQQTGYKREGYIRLLIAGYEPPSKPKKDFYDMIKQLRMIGNNLNQLCIIANKTGNIDYHKMRYALDDLHKNIVQIRTDVLLPRKAVDDGNN
;
A
#
# COMPACT_ATOMS: atom_id res chain seq x y z
N MET A 1 2.62 27.07 -33.54
CA MET A 1 3.12 25.68 -33.41
C MET A 1 2.27 24.98 -32.38
N ALA A 2 1.42 24.02 -32.77
CA ALA A 2 0.60 23.28 -31.82
C ALA A 2 1.50 22.35 -31.00
N GLU A 3 1.49 22.51 -29.69
CA GLU A 3 2.26 21.70 -28.74
C GLU A 3 1.86 20.22 -28.88
N ASN A 4 2.81 19.33 -29.18
CA ASN A 4 2.55 17.91 -29.40
C ASN A 4 2.27 17.21 -28.06
N ARG A 5 1.01 17.25 -27.63
CA ARG A 5 0.57 16.68 -26.34
C ARG A 5 0.24 15.20 -26.51
N LYS A 6 0.69 14.38 -25.56
CA LYS A 6 0.33 12.95 -25.46
C LYS A 6 -1.19 12.71 -25.38
N ARG A 7 -1.96 13.70 -24.92
CA ARG A 7 -3.44 13.66 -24.81
C ARG A 7 -4.01 14.93 -25.47
N PRO A 8 -4.29 14.90 -26.79
CA PRO A 8 -4.64 16.11 -27.54
C PRO A 8 -6.11 16.54 -27.38
N HIS A 9 -7.02 15.61 -27.04
CA HIS A 9 -8.46 15.89 -26.97
C HIS A 9 -8.88 16.35 -25.57
N ARG A 10 -9.74 17.39 -25.51
CA ARG A 10 -10.34 17.91 -24.27
C ARG A 10 -11.83 17.54 -24.23
N VAL A 11 -12.27 17.07 -23.07
CA VAL A 11 -13.69 16.84 -22.76
C VAL A 11 -14.08 17.75 -21.59
N ILE A 12 -15.19 18.47 -21.72
CA ILE A 12 -15.75 19.32 -20.67
C ILE A 12 -17.05 18.66 -20.19
N ILE A 13 -17.17 18.47 -18.88
CA ILE A 13 -18.35 17.88 -18.25
C ILE A 13 -18.83 18.86 -17.18
N HIS A 14 -20.12 19.17 -17.21
CA HIS A 14 -20.78 19.97 -16.17
C HIS A 14 -21.40 18.99 -15.18
N LEU A 15 -21.10 19.18 -13.89
CA LEU A 15 -21.60 18.36 -12.80
C LEU A 15 -22.38 19.26 -11.85
N ASN A 16 -23.46 18.75 -11.27
CA ASN A 16 -24.08 19.38 -10.12
C ASN A 16 -23.24 19.14 -8.85
N ASP A 17 -23.57 19.82 -7.75
CA ASP A 17 -22.81 19.74 -6.50
C ASP A 17 -22.73 18.30 -5.95
N LYS A 18 -23.82 17.54 -6.06
CA LYS A 18 -23.89 16.14 -5.58
C LYS A 18 -22.95 15.24 -6.37
N GLU A 19 -22.93 15.37 -7.70
CA GLU A 19 -22.06 14.61 -8.59
C GLU A 19 -20.59 14.97 -8.37
N LEU A 20 -20.29 16.26 -8.20
CA LEU A 20 -18.94 16.75 -7.94
C LEU A 20 -18.41 16.23 -6.61
N ASN A 21 -19.24 16.25 -5.56
CA ASN A 21 -18.89 15.72 -4.24
C ASN A 21 -18.63 14.21 -4.30
N SER A 22 -19.52 13.45 -4.94
CA SER A 22 -19.34 12.00 -5.11
C SER A 22 -18.06 11.66 -5.90
N LEU A 23 -17.74 12.42 -6.96
CA LEU A 23 -16.49 12.25 -7.69
C LEU A 23 -15.28 12.51 -6.79
N ASN A 24 -15.31 13.57 -5.98
CA ASN A 24 -14.20 13.92 -5.09
C ASN A 24 -13.94 12.86 -4.02
N GLU A 25 -15.00 12.33 -3.40
CA GLU A 25 -14.91 11.26 -2.42
C GLU A 25 -14.26 10.00 -3.02
N LYS A 26 -14.74 9.56 -4.19
CA LYS A 26 -14.18 8.39 -4.90
C LYS A 26 -12.72 8.60 -5.31
N VAL A 27 -12.37 9.80 -5.75
CA VAL A 27 -11.00 10.15 -6.12
C VAL A 27 -10.09 10.16 -4.88
N GLN A 28 -10.55 10.72 -3.76
CA GLN A 28 -9.81 10.77 -2.51
C GLN A 28 -9.50 9.37 -1.96
N GLN A 29 -10.47 8.46 -2.08
CA GLN A 29 -10.33 7.07 -1.67
C GLN A 29 -9.26 6.31 -2.46
N THR A 30 -8.99 6.66 -3.72
CA THR A 30 -8.12 5.88 -4.61
C THR A 30 -6.71 6.45 -4.76
N GLY A 31 -6.53 7.76 -4.49
CA GLY A 31 -5.23 8.43 -4.56
C GLY A 31 -4.82 8.91 -5.94
N TYR A 32 -5.68 8.73 -6.93
CA TYR A 32 -5.51 9.32 -8.25
C TYR A 32 -5.87 10.81 -8.22
N LYS A 33 -5.39 11.55 -9.23
CA LYS A 33 -6.02 12.83 -9.61
C LYS A 33 -7.32 12.53 -10.36
N ARG A 34 -8.29 13.45 -10.35
CA ARG A 34 -9.59 13.30 -11.04
C ARG A 34 -9.47 12.77 -12.47
N GLU A 35 -8.53 13.33 -13.25
CA GLU A 35 -8.32 12.90 -14.63
C GLU A 35 -7.80 11.46 -14.73
N GLY A 36 -6.90 11.05 -13.82
CA GLY A 36 -6.39 9.68 -13.77
C GLY A 36 -7.50 8.69 -13.43
N TYR A 37 -8.33 9.04 -12.44
CA TYR A 37 -9.50 8.28 -12.04
C TYR A 37 -10.49 8.09 -13.20
N ILE A 38 -10.87 9.18 -13.88
CA ILE A 38 -11.80 9.11 -15.02
C ILE A 38 -11.23 8.28 -16.17
N ARG A 39 -9.93 8.40 -16.48
CA ARG A 39 -9.31 7.59 -17.55
C ARG A 39 -9.31 6.10 -17.22
N LEU A 40 -9.11 5.73 -15.97
CA LEU A 40 -9.19 4.33 -15.55
C LEU A 40 -10.60 3.78 -15.75
N LEU A 41 -11.62 4.55 -15.37
CA LEU A 41 -13.01 4.19 -15.62
C LEU A 41 -13.32 4.04 -17.12
N ILE A 42 -12.84 4.98 -17.96
CA ILE A 42 -12.99 4.90 -19.43
C ILE A 42 -12.31 3.64 -19.98
N ALA A 43 -11.18 3.24 -19.40
CA ALA A 43 -10.46 2.03 -19.79
C ALA A 43 -11.07 0.73 -19.22
N GLY A 44 -12.20 0.81 -18.50
CA GLY A 44 -12.90 -0.33 -17.93
C GLY A 44 -12.33 -0.85 -16.60
N TYR A 45 -11.43 -0.11 -15.97
CA TYR A 45 -10.87 -0.47 -14.66
C TYR A 45 -11.65 0.20 -13.53
N GLU A 46 -11.88 -0.55 -12.45
CA GLU A 46 -12.30 0.01 -11.17
C GLU A 46 -11.07 0.40 -10.34
N PRO A 47 -10.82 1.70 -10.08
CA PRO A 47 -9.63 2.12 -9.36
C PRO A 47 -9.65 1.61 -7.92
N PRO A 48 -8.62 0.90 -7.45
CA PRO A 48 -8.61 0.35 -6.11
C PRO A 48 -8.56 1.47 -5.06
N SER A 49 -9.20 1.26 -3.92
CA SER A 49 -9.04 2.14 -2.77
C SER A 49 -7.58 2.11 -2.29
N LYS A 50 -7.14 3.22 -1.70
CA LYS A 50 -5.82 3.33 -1.10
C LYS A 50 -5.70 2.23 -0.06
N PRO A 51 -4.61 1.44 -0.11
CA PRO A 51 -4.29 0.56 0.98
C PRO A 51 -4.23 1.38 2.27
N LYS A 52 -4.83 0.85 3.35
CA LYS A 52 -4.73 1.46 4.67
C LYS A 52 -3.26 1.56 5.06
N LYS A 53 -2.90 2.51 5.93
CA LYS A 53 -1.52 2.71 6.41
C LYS A 53 -0.88 1.38 6.86
N ASP A 54 -1.67 0.52 7.49
CA ASP A 54 -1.24 -0.77 8.03
C ASP A 54 -0.76 -1.75 6.95
N PHE A 55 -1.28 -1.63 5.72
CA PHE A 55 -0.77 -2.40 4.59
C PHE A 55 0.68 -2.04 4.28
N TYR A 56 1.01 -0.75 4.32
CA TYR A 56 2.39 -0.29 4.11
C TYR A 56 3.30 -0.67 5.28
N ASP A 57 2.79 -0.60 6.51
CA ASP A 57 3.52 -1.03 7.70
C ASP A 57 3.80 -2.55 7.65
N MET A 58 2.84 -3.36 7.20
CA MET A 58 3.03 -4.80 6.96
C MET A 58 4.09 -5.06 5.89
N ILE A 59 4.03 -4.38 4.74
CA ILE A 59 5.04 -4.53 3.67
C ILE A 59 6.44 -4.15 4.18
N LYS A 60 6.54 -3.12 5.04
CA LYS A 60 7.80 -2.74 5.67
C LYS A 60 8.33 -3.86 6.59
N GLN A 61 7.46 -4.44 7.43
CA GLN A 61 7.82 -5.58 8.29
C GLN A 61 8.31 -6.78 7.47
N LEU A 62 7.62 -7.12 6.37
CA LEU A 62 8.06 -8.19 5.46
C LEU A 62 9.43 -7.92 4.81
N ARG A 63 9.72 -6.67 4.44
CA ARG A 63 11.06 -6.31 3.91
C ARG A 63 12.16 -6.46 4.95
N MET A 64 11.90 -6.08 6.21
CA MET A 64 12.87 -6.26 7.29
C MET A 64 13.18 -7.73 7.52
N ILE A 65 12.15 -8.58 7.55
CA ILE A 65 12.29 -10.05 7.59
C ILE A 65 13.19 -10.55 6.46
N GLY A 66 12.89 -10.19 5.21
CA GLY A 66 13.65 -10.63 4.05
C GLY A 66 15.11 -10.18 4.09
N ASN A 67 15.38 -8.96 4.56
CA ASN A 67 16.73 -8.45 4.72
C ASN A 67 17.53 -9.22 5.79
N ASN A 68 16.92 -9.54 6.94
CA ASN A 68 17.56 -10.33 7.99
C ASN A 68 17.94 -11.73 7.48
N LEU A 69 17.04 -12.39 6.76
CA LEU A 69 17.29 -13.68 6.09
C LEU A 69 18.43 -13.58 5.07
N ASN A 70 18.42 -12.54 4.22
CA ASN A 70 19.45 -12.35 3.21
C ASN A 70 20.84 -12.15 3.84
N GLN A 71 20.93 -11.38 4.93
CA GLN A 71 22.19 -11.19 5.65
C GLN A 71 22.76 -12.50 6.20
N LEU A 72 21.92 -13.36 6.78
CA LEU A 72 22.34 -14.69 7.23
C LEU A 72 22.89 -15.54 6.09
N CYS A 73 22.19 -15.54 4.94
CA CYS A 73 22.62 -16.30 3.77
C CYS A 73 23.97 -15.80 3.22
N ILE A 74 24.17 -14.48 3.17
CA ILE A 74 25.43 -13.87 2.74
C ILE A 74 26.57 -14.26 3.67
N ILE A 75 26.36 -14.20 4.99
CA ILE A 75 27.38 -14.59 5.97
C ILE A 75 27.71 -16.07 5.79
N ALA A 76 26.70 -16.94 5.79
CA ALA A 76 26.88 -18.39 5.65
C ALA A 76 27.63 -18.77 4.36
N ASN A 77 27.31 -18.11 3.25
CA ASN A 77 27.99 -18.32 1.97
C ASN A 77 29.47 -17.89 2.04
N LYS A 78 29.76 -16.74 2.66
CA LYS A 78 31.14 -16.23 2.80
C LYS A 78 32.00 -17.07 3.76
N THR A 79 31.42 -17.56 4.86
CA THR A 79 32.16 -18.28 5.91
C THR A 79 32.18 -19.78 5.70
N GLY A 80 31.33 -20.32 4.81
CA GLY A 80 31.11 -21.76 4.65
C GLY A 80 30.50 -22.44 5.88
N ASN A 81 30.09 -21.67 6.89
CA ASN A 81 29.55 -22.18 8.15
C ASN A 81 28.49 -21.22 8.71
N ILE A 82 27.46 -21.77 9.34
CA ILE A 82 26.35 -20.98 9.90
C ILE A 82 26.57 -20.78 11.40
N ASP A 83 26.61 -19.53 11.84
CA ASP A 83 26.58 -19.17 13.25
C ASP A 83 25.18 -19.45 13.82
N TYR A 84 25.05 -20.55 14.56
CA TYR A 84 23.78 -21.02 15.13
C TYR A 84 23.13 -19.98 16.07
N HIS A 85 23.93 -19.24 16.84
CA HIS A 85 23.39 -18.24 17.77
C HIS A 85 22.79 -17.05 17.01
N LYS A 86 23.47 -16.56 15.97
CA LYS A 86 22.93 -15.49 15.10
C LYS A 86 21.69 -15.95 14.35
N MET A 87 21.69 -17.17 13.83
CA MET A 87 20.53 -17.76 13.17
C MET A 87 19.34 -17.88 14.13
N ARG A 88 19.56 -18.35 15.36
CA ARG A 88 18.51 -18.47 16.37
C ARG A 88 17.92 -17.11 16.74
N TYR A 89 18.76 -16.10 16.92
CA TYR A 89 18.30 -14.74 17.19
C TYR A 89 17.43 -14.17 16.06
N ALA A 90 17.85 -14.35 14.81
CA ALA A 90 17.09 -13.90 13.65
C ALA A 90 15.76 -14.65 13.49
N LEU A 91 15.70 -15.94 13.84
CA LEU A 91 14.46 -16.71 13.88
C LEU A 91 13.49 -16.19 14.96
N ASP A 92 14.00 -15.85 16.13
CA ASP A 92 13.18 -15.27 17.21
C ASP A 92 12.64 -13.89 16.81
N ASP A 93 13.45 -13.06 16.14
CA ASP A 93 13.02 -11.76 15.60
C ASP A 93 11.97 -11.94 14.48
N LEU A 94 12.16 -12.92 13.59
CA LEU A 94 11.18 -13.28 12.57
C LEU A 94 9.83 -13.66 13.19
N HIS A 95 9.83 -14.52 14.21
CA HIS A 95 8.61 -14.91 14.90
C HIS A 95 7.89 -13.71 15.52
N LYS A 96 8.63 -12.78 16.15
CA LYS A 96 8.04 -11.53 16.69
C LYS A 96 7.39 -10.68 15.61
N ASN A 97 8.08 -10.47 14.49
CA ASN A 97 7.53 -9.71 13.36
C ASN A 97 6.27 -10.37 12.77
N ILE A 98 6.24 -11.70 12.63
CA ILE A 98 5.04 -12.43 12.16
C ILE A 98 3.86 -12.25 13.12
N VAL A 99 4.10 -12.32 14.43
CA VAL A 99 3.05 -12.08 15.45
C VAL A 99 2.52 -10.66 15.36
N GLN A 100 3.39 -9.66 15.15
CA GLN A 100 2.99 -8.27 14.97
C GLN A 100 2.10 -8.10 13.74
N ILE A 101 2.50 -8.63 12.57
CA ILE A 101 1.67 -8.60 11.36
C ILE A 101 0.31 -9.25 11.61
N ARG A 102 0.27 -10.44 12.24
CA ARG A 102 -0.99 -11.12 12.56
C ARG A 102 -1.88 -10.27 13.46
N THR A 103 -1.30 -9.59 14.45
CA THR A 103 -2.01 -8.71 15.37
C THR A 103 -2.60 -7.52 14.63
N ASP A 104 -1.81 -6.89 13.76
CA ASP A 104 -2.23 -5.72 12.99
C ASP A 104 -3.34 -6.03 11.96
N VAL A 105 -3.38 -7.27 11.45
CA VAL A 105 -4.34 -7.71 10.42
C VAL A 105 -5.59 -8.37 11.01
N LEU A 106 -5.47 -9.16 12.08
CA LEU A 106 -6.55 -9.99 12.62
C LEU A 106 -7.33 -9.33 13.77
N LEU A 107 -6.81 -8.28 14.40
CA LEU A 107 -7.56 -7.60 15.45
C LEU A 107 -8.70 -6.75 14.85
N PRO A 108 -9.96 -6.89 15.34
CA PRO A 108 -11.03 -5.98 14.97
C PRO A 108 -10.67 -4.58 15.45
N ARG A 109 -10.59 -3.64 14.50
CA ARG A 109 -10.51 -2.23 14.86
C ARG A 109 -11.86 -1.81 15.40
N LYS A 110 -11.89 -1.16 16.57
CA LYS A 110 -13.04 -0.34 16.95
C LYS A 110 -13.30 0.59 15.76
N ALA A 111 -14.53 0.57 15.25
CA ALA A 111 -15.00 1.65 14.40
C ALA A 111 -14.68 2.94 15.14
N VAL A 112 -13.98 3.85 14.48
CA VAL A 112 -13.88 5.21 15.00
C VAL A 112 -15.33 5.66 15.12
N ASP A 113 -15.75 5.90 16.35
CA ASP A 113 -17.04 6.51 16.64
C ASP A 113 -16.88 7.93 16.10
N ASP A 114 -17.30 8.15 14.85
CA ASP A 114 -17.48 9.48 14.30
C ASP A 114 -18.64 10.08 15.09
N GLY A 115 -18.29 10.62 16.26
CA GLY A 115 -19.18 11.31 17.16
C GLY A 115 -19.86 12.45 16.43
N ASN A 116 -21.08 12.19 16.00
CA ASN A 116 -21.99 13.22 15.53
C ASN A 116 -23.40 12.84 16.00
N ASN A 117 -23.71 13.26 17.23
CA ASN A 117 -25.07 13.61 17.64
C ASN A 117 -25.03 14.96 18.35
#